data_AF-B4UDV4-F1
#
_entry.id   AF-B4UDV4-F1
#
_cell.length_a   1.000
_cell.length_b   1.000
_cell.length_c   1.000
_cell.angle_alpha   90.00
_cell.angle_beta   90.00
_cell.angle_gamma   90.00
#
_symmetry.space_group_name_H-M   'P 1'
#
loop_
_entity.id
_entity.type
_entity.pdbx_description
1 polymer ?
#
loop_
_entity_poly.entity_id
_entity_poly.type
_entity_poly.pdbx_seq_one_letter_code
_entity_poly.pdbx_strand_id
1 'polypeptide(L)'
;MRDPRLAPFRAPALAFAALLLVSAASGAVLFVLKLGTTAARVQEFYLGSEARFAPPRTLGGILEVAVPHLVAVPLVLFAVAHLVAFTRALRPRAYAALVRLSFGCALAGALAGLGVRFVAPWLAWVKIGAFVGLEAALVAWAVLLMGLFLPERAEAHQRRAAAADGASPQRVPGAPRRE
;
A
#
# COMPACT_ATOMS: atom_id res chain seq x y z
N MET A 1 14.89 -17.45 5.07
CA MET A 1 14.38 -16.35 5.95
C MET A 1 15.57 -15.69 6.66
N ARG A 2 15.81 -14.37 6.52
CA ARG A 2 17.09 -13.72 6.92
C ARG A 2 17.26 -13.47 8.44
N ASP A 3 16.19 -13.49 9.23
CA ASP A 3 16.25 -13.42 10.71
C ASP A 3 15.15 -14.32 11.33
N PRO A 4 15.50 -15.34 12.14
CA PRO A 4 14.55 -16.21 12.85
C PRO A 4 13.49 -15.47 13.68
N ARG A 5 13.84 -14.28 14.21
CA ARG A 5 12.96 -13.47 15.08
C ARG A 5 11.76 -12.88 14.32
N LEU A 6 11.84 -12.84 12.99
CA LEU A 6 10.77 -12.31 12.13
C LEU A 6 9.70 -13.35 11.75
N ALA A 7 9.92 -14.63 12.07
CA ALA A 7 9.00 -15.71 11.70
C ALA A 7 7.54 -15.49 12.16
N PRO A 8 7.28 -15.06 13.42
CA PRO A 8 5.91 -14.87 13.89
C PRO A 8 5.17 -13.75 13.14
N PHE A 9 5.89 -12.75 12.63
CA PHE A 9 5.32 -11.58 11.96
C PHE A 9 5.01 -11.82 10.48
N ARG A 10 5.36 -12.99 9.92
CA ARG A 10 5.25 -13.26 8.49
C ARG A 10 3.83 -13.15 7.96
N ALA A 11 2.89 -13.88 8.56
CA ALA A 11 1.50 -13.87 8.12
C ALA A 11 0.87 -12.46 8.23
N PRO A 12 0.95 -11.74 9.36
CA PRO A 12 0.40 -10.40 9.46
C PRO A 12 1.10 -9.39 8.53
N ALA A 13 2.42 -9.47 8.34
CA ALA A 13 3.13 -8.59 7.42
C ALA A 13 2.68 -8.78 5.96
N LEU A 14 2.51 -10.03 5.52
CA LEU A 14 2.02 -10.32 4.16
C LEU A 14 0.55 -9.95 3.99
N ALA A 15 -0.30 -10.18 4.99
CA ALA A 15 -1.69 -9.74 4.97
C ALA A 15 -1.80 -8.21 4.87
N PHE A 16 -0.99 -7.49 5.65
CA PHE A 16 -0.91 -6.04 5.60
C PHE A 16 -0.41 -5.55 4.23
N ALA A 17 0.62 -6.17 3.66
CA ALA A 17 1.09 -5.85 2.31
C ALA A 17 0.02 -6.08 1.24
N ALA A 18 -0.76 -7.16 1.32
CA ALA A 18 -1.85 -7.42 0.40
C ALA A 18 -2.97 -6.37 0.53
N LEU A 19 -3.34 -6.00 1.75
CA LEU A 19 -4.34 -4.96 2.01
C LEU A 19 -3.87 -3.58 1.54
N LEU A 20 -2.57 -3.28 1.67
CA LEU A 20 -1.97 -2.07 1.10
C LEU A 20 -2.12 -2.03 -0.43
N LEU A 21 -1.87 -3.15 -1.12
CA LEU A 21 -2.05 -3.22 -2.58
C LEU A 21 -3.52 -3.08 -2.99
N VAL A 22 -4.44 -3.70 -2.26
CA VAL A 22 -5.89 -3.54 -2.49
C VAL A 22 -6.29 -2.08 -2.29
N SER A 23 -5.78 -1.44 -1.23
CA SER A 23 -6.05 -0.03 -0.94
C SER A 23 -5.50 0.89 -2.03
N ALA A 24 -4.26 0.69 -2.47
CA ALA A 24 -3.62 1.42 -3.57
C ALA A 24 -4.40 1.25 -4.89
N ALA A 25 -4.72 0.02 -5.27
CA ALA A 25 -5.49 -0.26 -6.47
C ALA A 25 -6.89 0.40 -6.42
N SER A 26 -7.56 0.31 -5.27
CA SER A 26 -8.87 0.96 -5.07
C SER A 26 -8.75 2.49 -5.15
N GLY A 27 -7.69 3.06 -4.57
CA GLY A 27 -7.35 4.47 -4.65
C GLY A 27 -7.17 4.93 -6.10
N ALA A 28 -6.37 4.21 -6.88
CA ALA A 28 -6.13 4.47 -8.30
C ALA A 28 -7.42 4.44 -9.12
N VAL A 29 -8.24 3.40 -8.95
CA VAL A 29 -9.54 3.28 -9.62
C VAL A 29 -10.45 4.45 -9.24
N LEU A 30 -10.58 4.76 -7.96
CA LEU A 30 -11.42 5.88 -7.50
C LEU A 30 -10.92 7.23 -8.00
N PHE A 31 -9.61 7.43 -8.08
CA PHE A 31 -9.02 8.65 -8.62
C PHE A 31 -9.40 8.84 -10.09
N VAL A 32 -9.22 7.80 -10.91
CA VAL A 32 -9.57 7.84 -12.33
C VAL A 32 -11.08 8.05 -12.53
N LEU A 33 -11.92 7.35 -11.77
CA LEU A 33 -13.38 7.44 -11.91
C LEU A 33 -13.93 8.79 -11.44
N LYS A 34 -13.42 9.35 -10.33
CA LYS A 34 -13.93 10.61 -9.77
C LYS A 34 -13.27 11.85 -10.34
N LEU A 35 -11.94 11.89 -10.36
CA LEU A 35 -11.15 13.07 -10.72
C LEU A 35 -10.70 13.04 -12.19
N GLY A 36 -10.55 11.86 -12.78
CA GLY A 36 -9.95 11.69 -14.10
C GLY A 36 -8.42 11.79 -14.07
N THR A 37 -7.79 11.66 -15.24
CA THR A 37 -6.33 11.62 -15.40
C THR A 37 -5.73 12.95 -15.88
N THR A 38 -6.56 13.97 -16.13
CA THR A 38 -6.10 15.26 -16.66
C THR A 38 -6.35 16.39 -15.66
N ALA A 39 -5.50 17.41 -15.69
CA ALA A 39 -5.64 18.58 -14.82
C ALA A 39 -6.99 19.30 -15.01
N ALA A 40 -7.51 19.36 -16.23
CA ALA A 40 -8.82 19.95 -16.52
C ALA A 40 -9.95 19.21 -15.78
N ARG A 41 -9.92 17.87 -15.77
CA ARG A 41 -10.94 17.06 -15.08
C ARG A 41 -10.86 17.21 -13.55
N VAL A 42 -9.65 17.34 -13.01
CA VAL A 42 -9.44 17.68 -11.59
C VAL A 42 -9.98 19.08 -11.28
N GLN A 43 -9.73 20.07 -12.14
CA GLN A 43 -10.27 21.42 -11.97
C GLN A 43 -11.79 21.43 -12.01
N GLU A 44 -12.41 20.78 -13.00
CA GLU A 44 -13.87 20.61 -13.08
C GLU A 44 -14.45 19.96 -11.82
N PHE A 45 -13.74 18.98 -11.25
CA PHE A 45 -14.19 18.31 -10.02
C PHE A 45 -14.25 19.26 -8.81
N TYR A 46 -13.30 20.19 -8.69
CA TYR A 46 -13.23 21.12 -7.55
C TYR A 46 -13.98 22.44 -7.81
N LEU A 47 -13.84 23.02 -8.99
CA LEU A 47 -14.41 24.33 -9.38
C LEU A 47 -15.82 24.22 -9.96
N GLY A 48 -16.30 23.01 -10.23
CA GLY A 48 -17.57 22.79 -10.91
C GLY A 48 -17.43 22.79 -12.42
N SER A 49 -18.50 22.40 -13.10
CA SER A 49 -18.57 22.33 -14.56
C SER A 49 -20.01 22.49 -15.01
N GLU A 50 -20.28 23.51 -15.81
CA GLU A 50 -21.59 23.74 -16.41
C GLU A 50 -21.96 22.61 -17.38
N ALA A 51 -21.00 22.17 -18.20
CA ALA A 51 -21.18 21.06 -19.16
C ALA A 51 -21.58 19.74 -18.48
N ARG A 52 -21.27 19.58 -17.18
CA ARG A 52 -21.63 18.40 -16.38
C ARG A 52 -22.70 18.70 -15.33
N PHE A 53 -23.27 19.90 -15.35
CA PHE A 53 -24.24 20.39 -14.37
C PHE A 53 -23.77 20.17 -12.92
N ALA A 54 -22.47 20.35 -12.68
CA ALA A 54 -21.83 20.05 -11.40
C ALA A 54 -21.43 21.36 -10.70
N PRO A 55 -21.93 21.64 -9.47
CA PRO A 55 -21.52 22.82 -8.72
C PRO A 55 -20.09 22.68 -8.18
N PRO A 56 -19.40 23.80 -7.89
CA PRO A 56 -18.13 23.79 -7.18
C PRO A 56 -18.23 23.09 -5.83
N ARG A 57 -17.15 22.44 -5.41
CA ARG A 57 -17.08 21.82 -4.09
C ARG A 57 -17.10 22.86 -2.98
N THR A 58 -17.87 22.58 -1.94
CA THR A 58 -17.89 23.36 -0.70
C THR A 58 -16.72 22.98 0.19
N LEU A 59 -16.32 23.86 1.12
CA LEU A 59 -15.29 23.54 2.10
C LEU A 59 -15.69 22.32 2.95
N GLY A 60 -16.94 22.26 3.42
CA GLY A 60 -17.48 21.13 4.17
C GLY A 60 -17.33 19.80 3.42
N GLY A 61 -17.75 19.76 2.15
CA GLY A 61 -17.63 18.53 1.34
C GLY A 61 -16.19 18.12 1.04
N ILE A 62 -15.24 19.06 1.02
CA ILE A 62 -13.79 18.73 0.94
C ILE A 62 -13.31 18.15 2.27
N LEU A 63 -13.70 18.75 3.40
CA LEU A 63 -13.28 18.32 4.74
C LEU A 63 -13.86 16.97 5.15
N GLU A 64 -15.10 16.66 4.76
CA GLU A 64 -15.73 15.34 4.98
C GLU A 64 -14.89 14.19 4.42
N VAL A 65 -14.18 14.44 3.30
CA VAL A 65 -13.26 13.46 2.72
C VAL A 65 -11.86 13.61 3.31
N ALA A 66 -11.37 14.83 3.48
CA ALA A 66 -9.98 15.08 3.89
C ALA A 66 -9.71 14.63 5.34
N VAL A 67 -10.63 14.87 6.27
CA VAL A 67 -10.41 14.59 7.70
C VAL A 67 -10.14 13.11 7.97
N PRO A 68 -10.95 12.15 7.46
CA PRO A 68 -10.62 10.72 7.59
C PRO A 68 -9.24 10.37 7.01
N HIS A 69 -8.85 10.98 5.89
CA HIS A 69 -7.54 10.72 5.27
C HIS A 69 -6.38 11.27 6.08
N LEU A 70 -6.56 12.42 6.77
CA LEU A 70 -5.55 13.01 7.64
C LEU A 70 -5.23 12.13 8.86
N VAL A 71 -6.11 11.19 9.22
CA VAL A 71 -5.84 10.20 10.27
C VAL A 71 -5.36 8.88 9.66
N ALA A 72 -6.11 8.35 8.70
CA ALA A 72 -5.87 7.00 8.16
C ALA A 72 -4.54 6.91 7.40
N VAL A 73 -4.23 7.87 6.53
CA VAL A 73 -3.04 7.80 5.68
C VAL A 73 -1.75 7.90 6.50
N PRO A 74 -1.57 8.89 7.41
CA PRO A 74 -0.38 8.94 8.26
C PRO A 74 -0.22 7.71 9.15
N LEU A 75 -1.31 7.14 9.66
CA LEU A 75 -1.26 5.94 10.48
C LEU A 75 -0.77 4.72 9.69
N VAL A 76 -1.28 4.52 8.48
CA VAL A 76 -0.83 3.45 7.58
C VAL A 76 0.63 3.63 7.19
N LEU A 77 1.04 4.85 6.84
CA LEU A 77 2.43 5.17 6.50
C LEU A 77 3.37 4.97 7.69
N PHE A 78 2.95 5.35 8.89
CA PHE A 78 3.70 5.13 10.12
C PHE A 78 3.86 3.64 10.41
N ALA A 79 2.78 2.87 10.32
CA ALA A 79 2.80 1.43 10.58
C ALA A 79 3.75 0.69 9.62
N VAL A 80 3.68 0.98 8.31
CA VAL A 80 4.54 0.32 7.32
C VAL A 80 6.01 0.75 7.47
N ALA A 81 6.27 2.03 7.72
CA ALA A 81 7.61 2.53 7.97
C ALA A 81 8.21 1.88 9.22
N HIS A 82 7.43 1.79 10.30
CA HIS A 82 7.85 1.14 11.54
C HIS A 82 8.18 -0.34 11.34
N LEU A 83 7.32 -1.08 10.64
CA LEU A 83 7.54 -2.50 10.36
C LEU A 83 8.83 -2.74 9.56
N VAL A 84 9.07 -1.92 8.53
CA VAL A 84 10.31 -2.03 7.74
C VAL A 84 11.54 -1.60 8.53
N ALA A 85 11.44 -0.55 9.36
CA ALA A 85 12.55 -0.10 10.20
C ALA A 85 13.03 -1.22 11.13
N PHE A 86 12.11 -2.02 11.68
CA PHE A 86 12.41 -3.16 12.54
C PHE A 86 13.28 -4.22 11.83
N THR A 87 13.05 -4.43 10.53
CA THR A 87 13.83 -5.41 9.75
C THR A 87 15.25 -4.98 9.43
N ARG A 88 15.56 -3.67 9.56
CA ARG A 88 16.85 -3.07 9.18
C ARG A 88 17.30 -3.38 7.75
N ALA A 89 16.38 -3.77 6.86
CA ALA A 89 16.71 -4.25 5.53
C ALA A 89 17.10 -3.14 4.54
N LEU A 90 16.69 -1.89 4.80
CA LEU A 90 17.01 -0.75 3.96
C LEU A 90 18.21 0.03 4.51
N ARG A 91 19.01 0.59 3.59
CA ARG A 91 20.02 1.60 3.94
C ARG A 91 19.32 2.83 4.55
N PRO A 92 19.89 3.47 5.59
CA PRO A 92 19.24 4.60 6.28
C PRO A 92 18.78 5.74 5.35
N ARG A 93 19.60 6.06 4.33
CA ARG A 93 19.26 7.11 3.34
C ARG A 93 18.05 6.75 2.47
N ALA A 94 17.97 5.51 2.00
CA ALA A 94 16.86 5.03 1.17
C ALA A 94 15.56 4.96 1.98
N TYR A 95 15.64 4.45 3.21
CA TYR A 95 14.52 4.45 4.15
C TYR A 95 14.00 5.87 4.42
N ALA A 96 14.89 6.81 4.77
CA ALA A 96 14.50 8.20 5.04
C ALA A 96 13.94 8.91 3.79
N ALA A 97 14.45 8.61 2.60
CA ALA A 97 13.90 9.13 1.35
C ALA A 97 12.48 8.62 1.10
N LEU A 98 12.23 7.32 1.23
CA LEU A 98 10.91 6.73 1.01
C LEU A 98 9.88 7.24 2.04
N VAL A 99 10.27 7.37 3.32
CA VAL A 99 9.42 7.96 4.36
C VAL A 99 9.06 9.41 4.00
N ARG A 100 10.05 10.27 3.71
CA ARG A 100 9.79 11.68 3.36
C ARG A 100 8.94 11.83 2.11
N LEU A 101 9.19 11.00 1.08
CA LEU A 101 8.37 10.97 -0.13
C LEU A 101 6.92 10.62 0.20
N SER A 102 6.71 9.54 0.96
CA SER A 102 5.36 9.07 1.31
C SER A 102 4.56 10.14 2.05
N PHE A 103 5.12 10.70 3.13
CA PHE A 103 4.45 11.72 3.93
C PHE A 103 4.31 13.04 3.16
N GLY A 104 5.31 13.43 2.37
CA GLY A 104 5.26 14.62 1.54
C GLY A 104 4.16 14.55 0.48
N CYS A 105 4.05 13.42 -0.22
CA CYS A 105 2.98 13.18 -1.18
C CYS A 105 1.60 13.15 -0.51
N ALA A 106 1.45 12.49 0.65
CA ALA A 106 0.19 12.48 1.37
C ALA A 106 -0.27 13.89 1.77
N LEU A 107 0.64 14.70 2.33
CA LEU A 107 0.35 16.07 2.73
C LEU A 107 0.06 16.98 1.54
N ALA A 108 0.90 16.93 0.49
CA ALA A 108 0.70 17.69 -0.73
C ALA A 108 -0.64 17.35 -1.39
N GLY A 109 -1.02 16.06 -1.43
CA GLY A 109 -2.29 15.60 -2.00
C GLY A 109 -3.52 16.08 -1.22
N ALA A 110 -3.42 16.16 0.11
CA ALA A 110 -4.47 16.70 0.96
C ALA A 110 -4.64 18.22 0.74
N LEU A 111 -3.54 18.97 0.78
CA LEU A 111 -3.53 20.42 0.61
C LEU A 111 -3.91 20.85 -0.80
N ALA A 112 -3.50 20.11 -1.84
CA ALA A 112 -3.81 20.44 -3.22
C ALA A 112 -5.32 20.47 -3.50
N GLY A 113 -6.14 19.66 -2.81
CA GLY A 113 -7.59 19.72 -2.97
C GLY A 113 -8.21 21.04 -2.52
N LEU A 114 -7.75 21.55 -1.37
CA LEU A 114 -8.11 22.89 -0.88
C LEU A 114 -7.52 23.97 -1.81
N GLY A 115 -6.28 23.79 -2.24
CA GLY A 115 -5.56 24.70 -3.11
C GLY A 115 -6.22 24.91 -4.47
N VAL A 116 -6.66 23.84 -5.14
CA VAL A 116 -7.37 23.95 -6.42
C VAL A 116 -8.64 24.79 -6.28
N ARG A 117 -9.36 24.61 -5.16
CA ARG A 117 -10.64 25.28 -4.93
C ARG A 117 -10.50 26.74 -4.49
N PHE A 118 -9.52 27.06 -3.65
CA PHE A 118 -9.45 28.33 -2.91
C PHE A 118 -8.21 29.17 -3.20
N VAL A 119 -7.19 28.62 -3.87
CA VAL A 119 -5.92 29.31 -4.12
C VAL A 119 -5.68 29.49 -5.61
N ALA A 120 -5.50 28.39 -6.36
CA ALA A 120 -5.21 28.46 -7.78
C ALA A 120 -5.52 27.14 -8.53
N PRO A 121 -6.13 27.20 -9.73
CA PRO A 121 -6.49 25.99 -10.50
C PRO A 121 -5.30 25.13 -10.93
N TRP A 122 -4.10 25.70 -11.10
CA TRP A 122 -2.91 24.97 -11.54
C TRP A 122 -2.43 23.94 -10.50
N LEU A 123 -2.85 24.06 -9.23
CA LEU A 123 -2.57 23.09 -8.18
C LEU A 123 -3.18 21.71 -8.46
N ALA A 124 -4.00 21.58 -9.51
CA ALA A 124 -4.47 20.30 -10.03
C ALA A 124 -3.29 19.38 -10.43
N TRP A 125 -2.21 19.94 -10.97
CA TRP A 125 -1.00 19.17 -11.26
C TRP A 125 -0.33 18.64 -9.99
N VAL A 126 -0.28 19.46 -8.94
CA VAL A 126 0.23 19.03 -7.63
C VAL A 126 -0.63 17.90 -7.07
N LYS A 127 -1.97 17.98 -7.20
CA LYS A 127 -2.88 16.91 -6.78
C LYS A 127 -2.57 15.59 -7.49
N ILE A 128 -2.39 15.62 -8.81
CA ILE A 128 -2.09 14.43 -9.62
C ILE A 128 -0.71 13.87 -9.24
N GLY A 129 0.32 14.71 -9.23
CA GLY A 129 1.69 14.28 -8.91
C GLY A 129 1.81 13.72 -7.50
N ALA A 130 1.16 14.35 -6.52
CA ALA A 130 1.12 13.87 -5.14
C ALA A 130 0.38 12.53 -5.03
N PHE A 131 -0.73 12.36 -5.75
CA PHE A 131 -1.45 11.09 -5.79
C PHE A 131 -0.59 9.97 -6.39
N VAL A 132 -0.01 10.19 -7.57
CA VAL A 132 0.87 9.21 -8.23
C VAL A 132 2.09 8.86 -7.36
N GLY A 133 2.71 9.87 -6.74
CA GLY A 133 3.83 9.66 -5.84
C GLY A 133 3.46 8.85 -4.58
N LEU A 134 2.28 9.10 -4.01
CA LEU A 134 1.77 8.33 -2.87
C LEU A 134 1.46 6.88 -3.27
N GLU A 135 0.75 6.67 -4.37
CA GLU A 135 0.44 5.32 -4.90
C GLU A 135 1.72 4.52 -5.16
N ALA A 136 2.69 5.13 -5.84
CA ALA A 136 3.99 4.51 -6.08
C ALA A 136 4.71 4.16 -4.77
N ALA A 137 4.64 5.03 -3.75
CA ALA A 137 5.23 4.77 -2.44
C ALA A 137 4.52 3.61 -1.72
N LEU A 138 3.19 3.55 -1.73
CA LEU A 138 2.43 2.45 -1.14
C LEU A 138 2.76 1.10 -1.80
N VAL A 139 2.84 1.07 -3.13
CA VAL A 139 3.29 -0.11 -3.87
C VAL A 139 4.72 -0.48 -3.50
N ALA A 140 5.64 0.48 -3.43
CA ALA A 140 7.02 0.22 -3.02
C ALA A 140 7.12 -0.38 -1.62
N TRP A 141 6.35 0.14 -0.65
CA TRP A 141 6.26 -0.42 0.69
C TRP A 141 5.71 -1.85 0.69
N ALA A 142 4.65 -2.12 -0.06
CA ALA A 142 4.07 -3.45 -0.15
C ALA A 142 5.03 -4.46 -0.81
N VAL A 143 5.69 -4.08 -1.91
CA VAL A 143 6.70 -4.90 -2.58
C VAL A 143 7.88 -5.21 -1.65
N LEU A 144 8.31 -4.22 -0.87
CA LEU A 144 9.37 -4.41 0.11
C LEU A 144 8.96 -5.42 1.20
N LEU A 145 7.76 -5.30 1.77
CA LEU A 145 7.25 -6.27 2.74
C LEU A 145 7.15 -7.68 2.14
N MET A 146 6.63 -7.80 0.90
CA MET A 146 6.58 -9.08 0.20
C MET A 146 7.99 -9.66 0.01
N GLY A 147 8.97 -8.86 -0.44
CA GLY A 147 10.35 -9.30 -0.62
C GLY A 147 11.05 -9.70 0.68
N LEU A 148 10.63 -9.15 1.82
CA LEU A 148 11.19 -9.46 3.14
C LEU A 148 10.56 -10.72 3.77
N PHE A 149 9.28 -10.97 3.51
CA PHE A 149 8.51 -11.99 4.23
C PHE A 149 8.05 -13.18 3.36
N LEU A 150 8.16 -13.12 2.03
CA LEU A 150 7.92 -14.28 1.17
C LEU A 150 9.03 -15.34 1.34
N PRO A 151 8.68 -16.63 1.44
CA PRO A 151 9.68 -17.70 1.52
C PRO A 151 10.46 -17.79 0.21
N GLU A 152 11.77 -18.07 0.30
CA GLU A 152 12.54 -18.40 -0.91
C GLU A 152 11.96 -19.67 -1.54
N ARG A 153 11.88 -19.71 -2.87
CA ARG A 153 11.29 -20.84 -3.61
C ARG A 153 11.92 -22.19 -3.24
N ALA A 154 13.21 -22.19 -2.90
CA ALA A 154 13.94 -23.35 -2.42
C ALA A 154 13.44 -23.85 -1.05
N GLU A 155 13.24 -22.94 -0.08
CA GLU A 155 12.71 -23.29 1.25
C GLU A 155 11.27 -23.80 1.17
N ALA A 156 10.45 -23.23 0.27
CA ALA A 156 9.08 -23.68 0.05
C ALA A 156 9.02 -25.09 -0.57
N HIS A 157 9.92 -25.41 -1.51
CA HIS A 157 10.02 -26.73 -2.11
C HIS A 157 10.52 -27.77 -1.11
N GLN A 158 11.56 -27.46 -0.33
CA GLN A 158 12.07 -28.34 0.73
C GLN A 158 11.04 -28.62 1.83
N ARG A 159 10.26 -27.62 2.26
CA ARG A 159 9.16 -27.86 3.23
C ARG A 159 8.06 -28.74 2.66
N ARG A 160 7.72 -28.57 1.38
CA ARG A 160 6.74 -29.42 0.69
C ARG A 160 7.26 -30.85 0.53
N ALA A 161 8.54 -31.02 0.19
CA ALA A 161 9.20 -32.33 0.12
C ALA A 161 9.24 -33.01 1.49
N ALA A 162 9.68 -32.31 2.54
CA ALA A 162 9.70 -32.85 3.91
C ALA A 162 8.29 -33.18 4.45
N ALA A 163 7.27 -32.40 4.09
CA ALA A 163 5.88 -32.73 4.43
C ALA A 163 5.35 -33.94 3.65
N ALA A 164 5.80 -34.16 2.42
CA ALA A 164 5.46 -35.34 1.63
C ALA A 164 6.18 -36.59 2.15
N ASP A 165 7.44 -36.47 2.56
CA ASP A 165 8.22 -37.57 3.15
C ASP A 165 7.71 -37.96 4.54
N GLY A 166 7.30 -36.98 5.36
CA GLY A 166 6.66 -37.22 6.67
C GLY A 166 5.26 -37.82 6.58
N ALA A 167 4.62 -37.79 5.40
CA ALA A 167 3.32 -38.41 5.13
C ALA A 167 3.44 -39.82 4.51
N SER A 168 4.66 -40.30 4.20
CA SER A 168 4.83 -41.72 3.85
C SER A 168 4.62 -42.57 5.10
N PRO A 169 3.57 -43.42 5.16
CA PRO A 169 3.52 -44.44 6.18
C PRO A 169 4.76 -45.30 5.95
N GLN A 170 5.68 -45.35 6.91
CA GLN A 170 6.68 -46.41 6.94
C GLN A 170 5.90 -47.73 6.88
N ARG A 171 5.84 -48.35 5.70
CA ARG A 171 5.44 -49.75 5.56
C ARG A 171 6.49 -50.52 6.33
N VAL A 172 6.16 -50.93 7.55
CA VAL A 172 6.94 -51.90 8.30
C VAL A 172 6.89 -53.21 7.51
N PRO A 173 7.98 -53.64 6.85
CA PRO A 173 8.00 -54.91 6.16
C PRO A 173 8.20 -55.98 7.23
N GLY A 174 7.18 -56.83 7.46
CA GLY A 174 7.36 -58.05 8.25
C GLY A 174 6.45 -58.24 9.46
N ALA A 175 5.15 -57.95 9.38
CA ALA A 175 4.20 -58.53 10.33
C ALA A 175 3.84 -59.96 9.89
N PRO A 176 4.09 -61.00 10.70
CA PRO A 176 3.77 -62.38 10.33
C PRO A 176 2.25 -62.59 10.30
N ARG A 177 1.76 -63.25 9.25
CA ARG A 177 0.38 -63.74 9.17
C ARG A 177 0.21 -64.80 10.26
N ARG A 178 -0.71 -64.57 11.18
CA ARG A 178 -1.23 -65.62 12.05
C ARG A 178 -2.38 -66.32 11.32
N GLU A 179 -2.23 -67.63 11.21
CA GLU A 179 -3.26 -68.59 10.77
C GLU A 179 -4.42 -68.63 11.76
#